data_AF-A0A3D0S9M1-F1
#
_entry.id   AF-A0A3D0S9M1-F1
#
_cell.length_a   1.000
_cell.length_b   1.000
_cell.length_c   1.000
_cell.angle_alpha   90.00
_cell.angle_beta   90.00
_cell.angle_gamma   90.00
#
_symmetry.space_group_name_H-M   'P 1'
#
loop_
_entity.id
_entity.type
_entity.pdbx_description
1 polymer ?
#
loop_
_entity_poly.entity_id
_entity_poly.type
_entity_poly.pdbx_seq_one_letter_code
_entity_poly.pdbx_strand_id
1 'polypeptide(L)' 'MSIPSMSDIELSGKRVLIRQDLNVPVKDGKVTSDARIKASLPT' A
#
# COMPACT_ATOMS: atom_id res chain seq x y z
N MET A 1 13.54 14.56 13.66
CA MET A 1 14.12 13.26 13.26
C MET A 1 13.57 12.96 11.87
N SER A 2 14.43 12.63 10.89
CA SER A 2 13.96 12.32 9.53
C SER A 2 13.53 10.85 9.47
N ILE A 3 12.40 10.57 8.83
CA ILE A 3 11.97 9.20 8.55
C ILE A 3 12.49 8.83 7.15
N PRO A 4 13.28 7.77 6.99
CA PRO A 4 13.79 7.37 5.68
C PRO A 4 12.64 6.96 4.75
N SER A 5 12.75 7.33 3.47
CA SER A 5 11.81 6.86 2.45
C SER A 5 12.12 5.40 2.09
N MET A 6 11.10 4.67 1.64
CA MET A 6 11.28 3.31 1.11
C MET A 6 12.22 3.30 -0.11
N SER A 7 12.23 4.38 -0.90
CA SER A 7 13.13 4.57 -2.05
C SER A 7 14.61 4.62 -1.67
N ASP A 8 14.92 4.86 -0.40
CA ASP A 8 16.30 5.06 0.07
C ASP A 8 16.91 3.74 0.60
N ILE A 9 16.16 2.63 0.53
CA ILE A 9 16.50 1.35 1.16
C ILE A 9 16.67 0.26 0.08
N GLU A 10 17.73 -0.54 0.18
CA GLU A 10 17.90 -1.73 -0.68
C GLU A 10 16.96 -2.86 -0.23
N LEU A 11 16.04 -3.25 -1.10
CA LEU A 11 14.99 -4.22 -0.79
C LEU A 11 15.18 -5.59 -1.46
N SER A 12 16.16 -5.74 -2.38
CA SER A 12 16.37 -6.99 -3.11
C SER A 12 16.63 -8.16 -2.15
N GLY A 13 15.89 -9.26 -2.38
CA GLY A 13 15.98 -10.47 -1.57
C GLY A 13 15.38 -10.36 -0.15
N LYS A 14 14.71 -9.26 0.20
CA LYS A 14 14.12 -9.05 1.52
C LYS A 14 12.62 -9.31 1.53
N ARG A 15 12.11 -9.78 2.67
CA ARG A 15 10.67 -9.78 2.97
C ARG A 15 10.31 -8.42 3.56
N VAL A 16 9.41 -7.69 2.90
CA VAL A 16 9.01 -6.34 3.31
C VAL A 16 7.57 -6.37 3.82
N LEU A 17 7.34 -5.83 5.02
CA LEU A 17 6.01 -5.62 5.56
C LEU A 17 5.56 -4.20 5.21
N ILE A 18 4.50 -4.07 4.41
CA ILE A 18 3.96 -2.76 3.99
C ILE A 18 2.58 -2.57 4.63
N ARG A 19 2.43 -1.50 5.40
CA ARG A 19 1.13 -1.08 5.92
C ARG A 19 0.41 -0.27 4.86
N GLN A 20 -0.65 -0.83 4.28
CA GLN A 20 -1.45 -0.18 3.24
C GLN A 20 -2.80 0.31 3.77
N ASP A 21 -3.30 1.42 3.24
CA ASP A 21 -4.70 1.84 3.45
C ASP A 21 -5.60 1.17 2.41
N LEU A 22 -6.07 -0.04 2.73
CA LEU A 22 -7.01 -0.80 1.90
C LEU A 22 -8.44 -0.73 2.43
N ASN A 23 -8.77 0.29 3.24
CA ASN A 23 -10.12 0.47 3.76
C ASN A 23 -11.05 1.04 2.69
N VAL A 24 -11.54 0.17 1.82
CA VAL A 24 -12.43 0.52 0.70
C VAL A 24 -13.89 0.23 1.03
N PRO A 25 -14.84 0.96 0.41
CA PRO A 25 -16.24 0.62 0.53
C PRO A 25 -16.53 -0.72 -0.15
N VAL A 26 -17.21 -1.61 0.57
CA VAL A 26 -17.61 -2.94 0.10
C VAL A 26 -19.13 -3.06 0.22
N LYS A 27 -19.77 -3.57 -0.83
CA LYS A 27 -21.19 -3.92 -0.85
C LYS A 27 -21.37 -5.30 -1.47
N ASP A 28 -22.09 -6.18 -0.78
CA ASP A 28 -22.35 -7.56 -1.23
C ASP A 28 -21.07 -8.34 -1.60
N GLY A 29 -20.03 -8.15 -0.78
CA GLY A 29 -18.71 -8.77 -0.98
C GLY A 29 -17.89 -8.20 -2.14
N LYS A 30 -18.36 -7.13 -2.80
CA LYS A 30 -17.67 -6.48 -3.92
C LYS A 30 -17.22 -5.07 -3.56
N VAL A 31 -16.00 -4.71 -3.95
CA VAL A 31 -15.47 -3.34 -3.83
C VAL A 31 -16.26 -2.43 -4.76
N THR A 32 -16.79 -1.34 -4.23
CA THR A 32 -17.57 -0.37 -5.02
C THR A 32 -16.75 0.86 -5.44
N SER A 33 -15.58 1.08 -4.83
CA SER A 33 -14.60 2.07 -5.25
C SER A 33 -13.19 1.57 -4.97
N ASP A 34 -12.34 1.58 -5.99
CA ASP A 34 -10.97 1.05 -5.94
C ASP A 34 -9.90 2.14 -5.77
N ALA A 35 -10.30 3.39 -5.48
CA ALA A 35 -9.40 4.54 -5.45
C ALA A 35 -8.20 4.35 -4.50
N ARG A 36 -8.42 3.81 -3.28
CA ARG A 36 -7.34 3.58 -2.32
C ARG A 36 -6.41 2.43 -2.75
N ILE A 37 -6.96 1.41 -3.38
CA ILE A 37 -6.18 0.30 -3.94
C ILE A 37 -5.26 0.84 -5.04
N LYS A 38 -5.81 1.59 -6.00
CA LYS A 38 -5.02 2.21 -7.09
C LYS A 38 -3.94 3.15 -6.56
N ALA A 39 -4.24 3.93 -5.52
CA ALA A 39 -3.26 4.80 -4.89
C ALA A 39 -2.10 4.04 -4.23
N SER A 40 -2.33 2.80 -3.76
CA SER A 40 -1.30 1.97 -3.14
C SER A 40 -0.34 1.29 -4.14
N LEU A 41 -0.72 1.16 -5.42
CA LEU A 41 0.05 0.40 -6.41
C LEU A 41 1.48 0.91 -6.68
N PRO A 42 1.76 2.23 -6.68
CA PRO A 42 3.11 2.72 -6.96
C PRO A 42 4.08 2.60 -5.78
N THR A 43 3.61 2.19 -4.59
CA THR A 43 4.45 2.02 -3.40
C THR A 43 5.36 0.81 -3.57
#